data_AF-A0A0F2NE09-F1
#
_entry.id   AF-A0A0F2NE09-F1
#
_cell.length_a   1.000
_cell.length_b   1.000
_cell.length_c   1.000
_cell.angle_alpha   90.00
_cell.angle_beta   90.00
_cell.angle_gamma   90.00
#
_symmetry.space_group_name_H-M   'P 1'
#
loop_
_entity.id
_entity.type
_entity.pdbx_description
1 polymer ?
#
loop_
_entity_poly.entity_id
_entity_poly.type
_entity_poly.pdbx_seq_one_letter_code
_entity_poly.pdbx_strand_id
1 'polypeptide(L)' 'MAENGKILTREEIEKAAISKAWKDENFKKDLMEKPHKALTQLGVNVPEKIEIKVVEESAKVLYLVLPVNPEDELTDESL' A
#
# COMPACT_ATOMS: atom_id res chain seq x y z
N MET A 1 6.05 28.97 -0.67
CA MET A 1 6.05 28.03 0.47
C MET A 1 5.37 26.76 -0.03
N ALA A 2 6.13 25.89 -0.70
CA ALA A 2 5.64 24.56 -1.05
C ALA A 2 6.14 23.65 0.07
N GLU A 3 5.22 23.14 0.89
CA GLU A 3 5.57 22.12 1.87
C GLU A 3 6.10 20.91 1.10
N ASN A 4 7.35 20.53 1.38
CA ASN A 4 8.03 19.36 0.83
C ASN A 4 7.08 18.18 0.78
N GLY A 5 6.80 17.65 -0.42
CA GLY A 5 6.00 16.46 -0.62
C GLY A 5 6.53 15.34 0.25
N LYS A 6 5.82 15.05 1.34
CA LYS A 6 6.22 14.04 2.32
C LYS A 6 6.23 12.70 1.59
N ILE A 7 7.43 12.16 1.36
CA ILE A 7 7.58 10.77 0.90
C ILE A 7 7.12 9.91 2.07
N LEU A 8 5.93 9.33 1.96
CA LEU A 8 5.40 8.44 2.97
C LEU A 8 6.12 7.09 2.88
N THR A 9 6.64 6.61 4.00
CA THR A 9 7.19 5.26 4.05
C THR A 9 6.06 4.23 3.92
N ARG A 10 6.41 3.00 3.53
CA ARG A 10 5.45 1.89 3.49
C ARG A 10 4.68 1.74 4.81
N GLU A 11 5.39 1.83 5.94
CA GLU A 11 4.81 1.73 7.27
C GLU A 11 3.79 2.86 7.54
N GLU A 12 4.09 4.09 7.14
CA GLU A 12 3.17 5.22 7.30
C GLU A 12 1.90 5.04 6.48
N ILE A 13 2.02 4.51 5.24
CA ILE A 13 0.88 4.21 4.36
C ILE A 13 -0.01 3.13 4.99
N GLU A 14 0.59 2.04 5.46
CA GLU A 14 -0.12 0.94 6.10
C GLU A 14 -0.88 1.42 7.33
N LYS A 15 -0.22 2.17 8.22
CA LYS A 15 -0.86 2.74 9.42
C LYS A 15 -2.04 3.65 9.08
N ALA A 16 -1.89 4.53 8.08
CA ALA A 16 -2.95 5.43 7.66
C ALA A 16 -4.14 4.67 7.05
N ALA A 17 -3.87 3.69 6.19
CA ALA A 17 -4.89 2.85 5.57
C ALA A 17 -5.67 2.04 6.61
N ILE A 18 -4.97 1.38 7.55
CA ILE A 18 -5.59 0.60 8.64
C ILE A 18 -6.49 1.49 9.50
N SER A 19 -5.98 2.64 9.95
CA SER A 19 -6.72 3.58 10.79
C SER A 19 -8.00 4.09 10.12
N LYS A 20 -7.96 4.36 8.80
CA LYS A 20 -9.13 4.79 8.04
C LYS A 20 -10.10 3.63 7.79
N ALA A 21 -9.61 2.46 7.43
CA ALA A 21 -10.44 1.28 7.17
C ALA A 21 -11.27 0.84 8.39
N TRP A 22 -10.75 1.00 9.61
CA TRP A 22 -11.52 0.71 10.83
C TRP A 22 -12.61 1.75 11.14
N LYS A 23 -12.51 2.96 10.59
CA LYS A 23 -13.46 4.06 10.86
C LYS A 23 -14.47 4.25 9.74
N ASP A 24 -14.16 3.75 8.54
CA ASP A 24 -14.94 3.94 7.33
C ASP A 24 -15.03 2.61 6.57
N GLU A 25 -16.17 1.94 6.71
CA GLU A 25 -16.46 0.66 6.05
C GLU A 25 -16.47 0.78 4.51
N ASN A 26 -16.86 1.94 3.97
CA ASN A 26 -16.83 2.16 2.52
C ASN A 26 -15.39 2.25 2.04
N PHE A 27 -14.53 2.95 2.78
CA PHE A 27 -13.11 2.98 2.50
C PHE A 27 -12.49 1.58 2.62
N LYS A 28 -12.84 0.80 3.65
CA LYS A 28 -12.36 -0.59 3.78
C LYS A 28 -12.73 -1.43 2.56
N LYS A 29 -14.00 -1.37 2.13
CA LYS A 29 -14.46 -2.06 0.92
C LYS A 29 -13.69 -1.61 -0.32
N ASP A 30 -13.56 -0.31 -0.53
CA ASP A 30 -12.80 0.25 -1.65
C ASP A 30 -11.32 -0.15 -1.58
N LEU A 31 -10.71 -0.23 -0.41
CA LEU A 31 -9.33 -0.65 -0.24
C LEU A 31 -9.13 -2.13 -0.64
N MET A 32 -10.10 -2.98 -0.33
CA MET A 32 -10.07 -4.40 -0.70
C MET A 32 -10.37 -4.63 -2.18
N GLU A 33 -11.29 -3.87 -2.78
CA GLU A 33 -11.71 -4.06 -4.19
C GLU A 33 -10.87 -3.26 -5.19
N LYS A 34 -10.45 -2.04 -4.81
CA LYS A 34 -9.81 -1.03 -5.69
C LYS A 34 -8.70 -0.27 -4.93
N PRO A 35 -7.62 -0.95 -4.52
CA PRO A 35 -6.62 -0.39 -3.61
C PRO A 35 -5.95 0.88 -4.14
N HIS A 36 -5.58 0.94 -5.43
CA HIS A 36 -5.00 2.16 -6.02
C HIS A 36 -5.90 3.37 -5.82
N LYS A 37 -7.20 3.23 -6.10
CA LYS A 37 -8.18 4.32 -5.91
C LYS A 37 -8.31 4.67 -4.44
N ALA A 38 -8.40 3.69 -3.55
CA ALA A 38 -8.53 3.95 -2.12
C ALA A 38 -7.32 4.74 -1.58
N LEU A 39 -6.10 4.33 -1.92
CA LEU A 39 -4.87 4.98 -1.45
C LEU A 39 -4.73 6.44 -1.90
N THR A 40 -5.29 6.81 -3.06
CA THR A 40 -5.30 8.22 -3.49
C THR A 40 -6.05 9.14 -2.52
N GLN A 41 -7.05 8.61 -1.79
CA GLN A 41 -7.75 9.37 -0.76
C GLN A 41 -6.88 9.69 0.46
N LEU A 42 -5.73 9.01 0.60
CA LEU A 42 -4.70 9.26 1.60
C LEU A 42 -3.54 10.11 1.04
N GLY A 43 -3.66 10.59 -0.20
CA GLY A 43 -2.57 11.31 -0.88
C GLY A 43 -1.46 10.41 -1.40
N VAL A 44 -1.67 9.08 -1.40
CA VAL A 44 -0.70 8.09 -1.87
C VAL A 44 -1.03 7.70 -3.30
N ASN A 45 -0.09 7.95 -4.22
CA ASN A 45 -0.24 7.55 -5.61
C ASN A 45 0.76 6.44 -5.94
N VAL A 46 0.25 5.23 -6.14
CA VAL A 46 1.07 4.06 -6.53
C VAL A 46 0.93 3.88 -8.04
N PRO A 47 2.03 3.68 -8.79
CA PRO A 47 1.96 3.45 -10.24
C PRO A 47 1.11 2.25 -10.61
N GLU A 48 0.36 2.31 -11.71
CA GLU A 48 -0.52 1.22 -12.16
C GLU A 48 0.24 -0.08 -12.50
N LYS A 49 1.52 0.03 -12.86
CA LYS A 49 2.39 -1.14 -13.10
C LYS A 49 2.69 -1.96 -11.83
N ILE A 50 2.42 -1.39 -10.65
CA ILE A 50 2.60 -2.08 -9.37
C ILE A 50 1.25 -2.63 -8.92
N GLU A 51 1.15 -3.95 -8.83
CA GLU A 51 -0.02 -4.60 -8.26
C GLU A 51 -0.06 -4.39 -6.73
N ILE A 52 -1.22 -4.02 -6.19
CA ILE A 52 -1.42 -3.89 -4.74
C ILE A 52 -2.35 -5.00 -4.29
N LYS A 53 -1.88 -5.84 -3.38
CA LYS A 53 -2.68 -6.89 -2.74
C LYS A 53 -2.96 -6.51 -1.30
N VAL A 54 -4.24 -6.45 -0.96
CA VAL A 54 -4.71 -6.19 0.40
C VAL A 54 -5.28 -7.48 0.96
N VAL A 55 -4.80 -7.86 2.14
CA VAL A 55 -5.29 -9.03 2.88
C VAL A 55 -5.75 -8.57 4.25
N GLU A 56 -6.89 -9.10 4.69
CA GLU A 56 -7.39 -8.87 6.04
C GLU A 56 -7.00 -10.06 6.93
N GLU A 57 -6.35 -9.76 8.05
CA GLU A 57 -6.05 -10.75 9.08
C GLU A 57 -7.30 -11.16 9.84
N SER A 58 -7.30 -12.41 10.30
CA SER A 58 -8.31 -12.94 11.22
C SER A 58 -7.62 -13.45 12.47
N ALA A 59 -8.37 -13.73 13.53
CA ALA A 59 -7.81 -14.26 14.79
C ALA A 59 -7.05 -15.60 14.67
N LYS A 60 -7.02 -16.23 13.49
CA LYS A 60 -6.39 -17.53 13.24
C LYS A 60 -5.28 -17.49 12.18
N VAL A 61 -5.08 -16.36 11.50
CA VAL A 61 -4.17 -16.26 10.35
C VAL A 61 -3.31 -15.02 10.51
N LEU A 62 -1.99 -15.23 10.38
CA LEU A 62 -0.98 -14.19 10.37
C LEU A 62 -0.35 -14.13 8.96
N TYR A 63 -0.17 -12.94 8.41
CA TYR A 63 0.55 -12.76 7.14
C TYR A 63 1.93 -12.16 7.38
N LEU A 64 2.92 -12.63 6.63
CA LEU A 64 4.26 -12.07 6.59
C LEU A 64 4.54 -11.57 5.16
N VAL A 65 5.14 -10.39 5.06
CA VAL A 65 5.62 -9.86 3.79
C VAL A 65 7.13 -10.02 3.74
N LEU A 66 7.59 -10.87 2.83
CA LEU A 66 9.00 -11.00 2.51
C LEU A 66 9.31 -10.04 1.35
N PRO A 67 10.20 -9.04 1.54
CA PRO A 67 10.60 -8.15 0.45
C PRO A 67 11.38 -8.91 -0.62
N VAL A 68 11.39 -8.35 -1.83
CA VAL A 68 12.27 -8.83 -2.91
C VAL A 68 13.72 -8.75 -2.44
N ASN A 69 14.53 -9.73 -2.83
CA ASN A 69 15.96 -9.68 -2.55
C ASN A 69 16.55 -8.48 -3.32
N PRO A 70 17.21 -7.52 -2.66
CA PRO A 70 17.80 -6.37 -3.34
C PRO A 70 18.82 -6.75 -4.41
N GLU A 71 19.43 -7.94 -4.35
CA GLU A 71 20.35 -8.42 -5.39
C GLU A 71 19.64 -8.86 -6.68
N ASP A 72 18.35 -9.19 -6.61
CA ASP A 72 17.55 -9.61 -7.78
C ASP A 72 17.03 -8.40 -8.59
N GLU A 73 17.04 -7.18 -8.02
CA GLU A 73 16.61 -5.93 -8.70
C GLU A 73 17.55 -5.49 -9.83
N LEU A 74 18.74 -6.09 -9.97
CA LEU A 74 19.75 -5.72 -10.97
C LEU A 74 19.51 -6.33 -12.37
N THR A 75 18.34 -6.93 -12.64
CA THR A 75 18.10 -7.68 -13.88
C THR A 75 17.14 -7.05 -14.90
N ASP A 76 16.50 -5.91 -14.59
CA ASP A 76 15.53 -5.25 -15.49
C ASP A 76 16.09 -4.03 -16.28
N GLU A 77 17.42 -3.88 -16.40
CA GLU A 77 18.08 -2.92 -17.30
C GLU A 77 18.93 -3.60 -18.39
N SER A 78 18.44 -4.70 -18.97
CA SER A 78 19.09 -5.32 -20.13
C SER A 78 18.11 -6.02 -21.07
N LEU A 79 17.19 -5.29 -21.70
CA LEU A 79 16.61 -5.63 -23.02
C LEU A 79 16.21 -4.37 -23.81
#